data_AF-A0A1I3FN54-F1
#
_entry.id   AF-A0A1I3FN54-F1
#
_cell.length_a   1.000
_cell.length_b   1.000
_cell.length_c   1.000
_cell.angle_alpha   90.00
_cell.angle_beta   90.00
_cell.angle_gamma   90.00
#
_symmetry.space_group_name_H-M   'P 1'
#
loop_
_entity.id
_entity.type
_entity.pdbx_description
1 polymer ?
#
loop_
_entity_poly.entity_id
_entity_poly.type
_entity_poly.pdbx_seq_one_letter_code
_entity_poly.pdbx_strand_id
1 'polypeptide(L)'
;MIGLLYLLFTMILIISIIFRKRTPFVDPRFMIDMGLLVYYAIPGIVYTCFEEYGSRSKYAIFINFNVFSNEILYYAYLCIIIFYVSFIIGSQIKLGKRKKDNEIDCVVQFKNERRFTKRLSLSISIICLVLFLLYCSLFGGLTTVMLNIANIREGLIQTETGTYDFINKLYNCAPFAVYLLIDRCRKEKRYSILVYSLIVSLLILISNGGRGILLTFFLTLIIGDYIRKTDVDHLRYNYVKVLQIFGIVIFMLVMYRPLLVALGSFQGGGFTQVYSDYIDYLMSSSRYDASSLDGIFSSIFQSTTHYFLSLHVSIFKVATDEYTPRYFLEPICILMNIIPSKLLDISKPLTLTYYNSFFIAGVPGLIQIPSGVVGEAFYSGGVFFVCLYGFMIGMIGRKILNIYHSMKKRVVFIPTFYVGVLFVYFHFAIGGDYASQFVKDFTSLLIIFLVVNRTARTMKRC
;
A
#
# COMPACT_ATOMS: atom_id res chain seq x y z
N MET A 1 15.82 21.02 18.65
CA MET A 1 16.83 19.93 18.61
C MET A 1 16.34 18.70 17.83
N ILE A 2 15.16 18.15 18.11
CA ILE A 2 14.66 16.95 17.41
C ILE A 2 14.42 17.13 15.90
N GLY A 3 13.98 18.31 15.45
CA GLY A 3 13.85 18.59 14.02
C GLY A 3 15.16 18.49 13.24
N LEU A 4 16.30 18.84 13.86
CA LEU A 4 17.63 18.64 13.27
C LEU A 4 17.96 17.16 13.10
N LEU A 5 17.53 16.30 14.04
CA LEU A 5 17.72 14.86 13.96
C LEU A 5 16.91 14.24 12.81
N TYR A 6 15.66 14.69 12.62
CA TYR A 6 14.84 14.29 11.47
C TYR A 6 15.41 14.80 10.13
N LEU A 7 15.98 16.01 10.11
CA LEU A 7 16.67 16.56 8.94
C LEU A 7 17.93 15.75 8.59
N LEU A 8 18.76 15.42 9.57
CA LEU A 8 19.93 14.55 9.38
C LEU A 8 19.52 13.18 8.84
N PHE A 9 18.50 12.57 9.42
CA PHE A 9 17.99 11.27 8.97
C PHE A 9 17.43 11.34 7.53
N THR A 10 16.73 12.43 7.19
CA THR A 10 16.27 12.72 5.83
C THR A 10 17.43 12.80 4.84
N MET A 11 18.51 13.51 5.20
CA MET A 11 19.73 13.56 4.38
C MET A 11 20.34 12.17 4.19
N ILE A 12 20.42 11.36 5.25
CA ILE A 12 20.93 9.97 5.17
C ILE A 12 20.10 9.14 4.18
N LEU A 13 18.76 9.22 4.24
CA LEU A 13 17.88 8.49 3.32
C LEU A 13 18.03 8.97 1.88
N ILE A 14 18.07 10.28 1.65
CA ILE A 14 18.27 10.87 0.32
C ILE A 14 19.63 10.45 -0.27
N ILE A 15 20.69 10.51 0.52
CA ILE A 15 22.03 10.03 0.13
C ILE A 15 21.97 8.53 -0.20
N SER A 16 21.34 7.71 0.66
CA SER A 16 21.15 6.27 0.41
C SER A 16 20.46 6.00 -0.93
N ILE A 17 19.42 6.79 -1.25
CA ILE A 17 18.67 6.69 -2.52
C ILE A 17 19.52 7.14 -3.71
N ILE A 18 20.19 8.30 -3.64
CA ILE A 18 20.97 8.89 -4.75
C ILE A 18 22.20 8.04 -5.09
N PHE A 19 22.94 7.57 -4.09
CA PHE A 19 24.16 6.79 -4.31
C PHE A 19 23.89 5.35 -4.75
N ARG A 20 22.61 4.93 -4.79
CA ARG A 20 22.18 3.62 -5.24
C ARG A 20 22.13 3.49 -6.77
N LYS A 21 23.24 3.80 -7.43
CA LYS A 21 23.34 3.83 -8.91
C LYS A 21 23.58 2.48 -9.61
N ARG A 22 23.52 1.32 -8.95
CA ARG A 22 24.05 0.04 -9.52
C ARG A 22 23.09 -1.16 -9.63
N THR A 23 21.80 -1.03 -9.37
CA THR A 23 20.82 -2.13 -9.45
C THR A 23 19.49 -1.61 -9.98
N PRO A 24 18.50 -2.46 -10.39
CA PRO A 24 17.19 -2.01 -10.86
C PRO A 24 16.67 -0.83 -10.02
N PHE A 25 16.22 0.22 -10.70
CA PHE A 25 15.78 1.51 -10.12
C PHE A 25 14.83 1.36 -8.92
N VAL A 26 14.13 0.23 -8.83
CA VAL A 26 13.24 -0.10 -7.72
C VAL A 26 13.59 -1.47 -7.15
N ASP A 27 13.99 -1.48 -5.87
CA ASP A 27 14.23 -2.69 -5.09
C ASP A 27 13.59 -2.56 -3.69
N PRO A 28 13.58 -3.64 -2.87
CA PRO A 28 12.94 -3.60 -1.56
C PRO A 28 13.51 -2.53 -0.62
N ARG A 29 14.81 -2.25 -0.67
CA ARG A 29 15.41 -1.21 0.17
C ARG A 29 15.09 0.19 -0.36
N PHE A 30 14.95 0.39 -1.67
CA PHE A 30 14.48 1.67 -2.21
C PHE A 30 13.06 1.95 -1.72
N MET A 31 12.20 0.93 -1.70
CA MET A 31 10.85 1.06 -1.15
C MET A 31 10.86 1.41 0.34
N ILE A 32 11.73 0.79 1.15
CA ILE A 32 11.87 1.16 2.57
C ILE A 32 12.42 2.56 2.75
N ASP A 33 13.51 2.93 2.07
CA ASP A 33 14.13 4.26 2.17
C ASP A 33 13.11 5.35 1.80
N MET A 34 12.37 5.17 0.68
CA MET A 34 11.30 6.09 0.27
C MET A 34 10.12 6.11 1.23
N GLY A 35 9.73 4.96 1.78
CA GLY A 35 8.64 4.86 2.76
C GLY A 35 8.97 5.58 4.06
N LEU A 36 10.17 5.36 4.60
CA LEU A 36 10.67 6.04 5.79
C LEU A 36 10.77 7.55 5.55
N LEU A 37 11.22 7.97 4.36
CA LEU A 37 11.30 9.37 3.98
C LEU A 37 9.90 10.02 3.97
N VAL A 38 8.94 9.44 3.24
CA VAL A 38 7.62 10.04 2.98
C VAL A 38 6.69 9.96 4.18
N TYR A 39 6.74 8.88 4.96
CA TYR A 39 5.77 8.62 6.03
C TYR A 39 6.26 8.91 7.44
N TYR A 40 7.58 9.07 7.64
CA TYR A 40 8.13 9.34 8.97
C TYR A 40 9.06 10.56 8.98
N ALA A 41 10.07 10.61 8.11
CA ALA A 41 11.10 11.64 8.19
C ALA A 41 10.58 13.03 7.80
N ILE A 42 9.93 13.16 6.64
CA ILE A 42 9.32 14.43 6.20
C ILE A 42 8.20 14.88 7.15
N PRO A 43 7.22 14.02 7.52
CA PRO A 43 6.22 14.39 8.51
C PRO A 43 6.82 14.84 9.85
N GLY A 44 7.89 14.19 10.31
CA GLY A 44 8.62 14.58 11.52
C GLY A 44 9.24 15.98 11.44
N ILE A 45 9.82 16.36 10.30
CA ILE A 45 10.31 17.73 10.06
C ILE A 45 9.15 18.72 10.07
N VAL A 46 8.08 18.44 9.32
CA VAL A 46 6.91 19.33 9.24
C VAL A 46 6.33 19.56 10.64
N TYR A 47 6.15 18.49 11.41
CA TYR A 47 5.59 18.57 12.76
C TYR A 47 6.49 19.35 13.75
N THR A 48 7.81 19.25 13.63
CA THR A 48 8.75 19.84 14.60
C THR A 48 9.29 21.21 14.23
N CYS A 49 9.24 21.59 12.95
CA CYS A 49 9.76 22.86 12.45
C CYS A 49 8.67 23.80 11.94
N PHE A 50 7.46 23.31 11.66
CA PHE A 50 6.38 24.09 11.05
C PHE A 50 5.05 23.90 11.81
N GLU A 51 4.96 24.50 13.00
CA GLU A 51 3.78 24.43 13.90
C GLU A 51 2.46 24.82 13.20
N GLU A 52 2.51 25.74 12.23
CA GLU A 52 1.37 26.21 11.44
C GLU A 52 0.77 25.11 10.53
N TYR A 53 1.56 24.13 10.11
CA TYR A 53 1.12 22.99 9.30
C TYR A 53 0.71 21.79 10.18
N GLY A 54 1.31 21.65 11.37
CA GLY A 54 0.92 20.63 12.36
C GLY A 54 -0.48 20.87 12.94
N SER A 55 -0.80 22.14 13.23
CA SER A 55 -2.11 22.59 13.73
C SER A 55 -3.25 22.49 12.70
N ARG A 56 -2.93 22.50 11.40
CA ARG A 56 -3.89 22.29 10.29
C ARG A 56 -4.05 20.83 9.87
N SER A 57 -3.36 19.88 10.51
CA SER A 57 -3.57 18.48 10.18
C SER A 57 -5.03 18.10 10.48
N LYS A 58 -5.68 17.36 9.57
CA LYS A 58 -7.05 16.84 9.71
C LYS A 58 -7.32 16.18 11.10
N TYR A 59 -6.27 15.82 11.80
CA TYR A 59 -6.25 15.04 13.02
C TYR A 59 -5.93 15.87 14.28
N ALA A 60 -5.66 17.16 14.14
CA ALA A 60 -5.36 18.08 15.24
C ALA A 60 -6.57 18.37 16.15
N ILE A 61 -7.80 18.10 15.68
CA ILE A 61 -9.05 18.50 16.37
C ILE A 61 -9.27 17.73 17.68
N PHE A 62 -8.72 16.51 17.83
CA PHE A 62 -8.96 15.66 19.01
C PHE A 62 -7.72 15.33 19.84
N ILE A 63 -6.54 15.65 19.33
CA ILE A 63 -5.30 15.46 20.06
C ILE A 63 -5.07 16.73 20.86
N ASN A 64 -5.34 16.67 22.16
CA ASN A 64 -4.84 17.70 23.07
C ASN A 64 -3.31 17.71 22.90
N PHE A 65 -2.72 18.77 22.35
CA PHE A 65 -1.29 18.82 21.98
C PHE A 65 -0.35 18.47 23.15
N ASN A 66 -0.83 18.57 24.39
CA ASN A 66 -0.16 18.13 25.62
C ASN A 66 0.10 16.60 25.68
N VAL A 67 -0.53 15.79 24.83
CA VAL A 67 -0.34 14.33 24.76
C VAL A 67 0.99 13.94 24.09
N PHE A 68 1.60 14.83 23.31
CA PHE A 68 2.88 14.57 22.66
C PHE A 68 3.99 15.36 23.34
N SER A 69 4.42 14.88 24.50
CA SER A 69 5.62 15.37 25.16
C SER A 69 6.83 15.23 24.21
N ASN A 70 7.83 16.09 24.40
CA ASN A 70 9.10 15.98 23.66
C ASN A 70 9.72 14.59 23.80
N GLU A 71 9.51 13.90 24.93
CA GLU A 71 9.98 12.54 25.18
C GLU A 71 9.39 11.54 24.17
N ILE A 72 8.08 11.58 23.92
CA ILE A 72 7.42 10.67 22.96
C ILE A 72 7.98 10.87 21.55
N LEU A 73 8.24 12.13 21.16
CA LEU A 73 8.88 12.45 19.88
C LEU A 73 10.29 11.83 19.78
N TYR A 74 11.10 11.91 20.84
CA TYR A 74 12.43 11.28 20.88
C TYR A 74 12.35 9.77 20.79
N TYR A 75 11.43 9.12 21.52
CA TYR A 75 11.23 7.68 21.44
C TYR A 75 10.75 7.24 20.05
N ALA A 76 9.86 8.00 19.42
CA ALA A 76 9.42 7.72 18.05
C ALA A 76 10.59 7.76 17.06
N TYR A 77 11.42 8.80 17.14
CA TYR A 77 12.62 8.92 16.31
C TYR A 77 13.59 7.75 16.51
N LEU A 78 13.84 7.36 17.77
CA LEU A 78 14.69 6.22 18.09
C LEU A 78 14.14 4.91 17.53
N CYS A 79 12.82 4.68 17.62
CA CYS A 79 12.19 3.49 17.05
C CYS A 79 12.36 3.42 15.53
N ILE A 80 12.26 4.55 14.83
CA ILE A 80 12.49 4.64 13.39
C ILE A 80 13.94 4.26 13.03
N ILE A 81 14.92 4.77 13.79
CA ILE A 81 16.33 4.42 13.59
C ILE A 81 16.57 2.92 13.84
N ILE A 82 16.08 2.41 14.98
CA ILE A 82 16.26 1.00 15.34
C ILE A 82 15.67 0.09 14.27
N PHE A 83 14.45 0.39 13.81
CA PHE A 83 13.84 -0.31 12.69
C PHE A 83 14.72 -0.30 11.44
N TYR A 84 15.22 0.88 11.05
CA TYR A 84 16.02 1.04 9.84
C TYR A 84 17.38 0.31 9.92
N VAL A 85 18.07 0.38 11.06
CA VAL A 85 19.34 -0.32 11.28
C VAL A 85 19.11 -1.83 11.24
N SER A 86 18.10 -2.34 11.95
CA SER A 86 17.75 -3.76 11.93
C SER A 86 17.33 -4.24 10.55
N PHE A 87 16.63 -3.41 9.79
CA PHE A 87 16.32 -3.67 8.38
C PHE A 87 17.57 -3.80 7.51
N ILE A 88 18.53 -2.89 7.63
CA ILE A 88 19.80 -2.98 6.90
C ILE A 88 20.50 -4.29 7.25
N ILE A 89 20.62 -4.62 8.55
CA ILE A 89 21.27 -5.85 9.01
C ILE A 89 20.57 -7.09 8.42
N GLY A 90 19.24 -7.18 8.55
CA GLY A 90 18.46 -8.29 8.01
C GLY A 90 18.58 -8.44 6.49
N SER A 91 18.70 -7.33 5.76
CA SER A 91 18.87 -7.32 4.30
C SER A 91 20.23 -7.86 3.83
N GLN A 92 21.24 -7.82 4.70
CA GLN A 92 22.60 -8.29 4.40
C GLN A 92 22.78 -9.79 4.64
N ILE A 93 21.87 -10.43 5.40
CA ILE A 93 21.97 -11.86 5.71
C ILE A 93 21.74 -12.69 4.46
N LYS A 94 22.76 -13.50 4.12
CA LYS A 94 22.68 -14.50 3.06
C LYS A 94 21.92 -15.72 3.57
N LEU A 95 20.61 -15.73 3.37
CA LEU A 95 19.78 -16.91 3.62
C LEU A 95 20.03 -17.94 2.52
N GLY A 96 20.94 -18.88 2.80
CA GLY A 96 21.22 -20.04 1.97
C GLY A 96 22.65 -20.10 1.46
N LYS A 97 23.21 -21.32 1.43
CA LYS A 97 24.47 -21.60 0.74
C LYS A 97 24.31 -21.16 -0.72
N ARG A 98 25.18 -20.25 -1.20
CA ARG A 98 25.49 -20.16 -2.63
C ARG A 98 25.96 -21.56 -3.03
N LYS A 99 25.08 -22.39 -3.61
CA LYS A 99 25.57 -23.40 -4.54
C LYS A 99 26.36 -22.63 -5.58
N LYS A 100 27.63 -23.01 -5.76
CA LYS A 100 28.60 -22.45 -6.70
C LYS A 100 27.89 -21.94 -7.96
N ASP A 101 28.29 -20.76 -8.41
CA ASP A 101 27.75 -20.01 -9.55
C ASP A 101 27.77 -20.75 -10.91
N ASN A 102 27.97 -22.08 -10.95
CA ASN A 102 27.97 -22.91 -12.17
C ASN A 102 27.08 -24.18 -12.12
N GLU A 103 26.39 -24.51 -11.04
CA GLU A 103 25.53 -25.71 -10.99
C GLU A 103 24.21 -25.42 -10.27
N ILE A 104 23.27 -24.89 -11.03
CA ILE A 104 21.99 -25.52 -11.35
C ILE A 104 21.23 -24.46 -12.14
N ASP A 105 21.45 -24.47 -13.44
CA ASP A 105 20.46 -24.03 -14.40
C ASP A 105 19.26 -25.01 -14.33
N CYS A 106 18.51 -24.98 -13.23
CA CYS A 106 17.13 -25.47 -13.23
C CYS A 106 16.36 -24.50 -14.11
N VAL A 107 16.39 -24.76 -15.41
CA VAL A 107 15.59 -24.07 -16.41
C VAL A 107 14.14 -24.32 -16.06
N VAL A 108 13.53 -23.39 -15.32
CA VAL A 108 12.07 -23.34 -15.16
C VAL A 108 11.49 -22.87 -16.48
N GLN A 109 11.47 -23.76 -17.46
CA GLN A 109 10.65 -23.58 -18.64
C GLN A 109 9.24 -24.01 -18.27
N PHE A 110 8.35 -23.05 -18.14
CA PHE A 110 6.93 -23.33 -18.12
C PHE A 110 6.53 -23.92 -19.48
N LYS A 111 6.37 -25.24 -19.55
CA LYS A 111 5.66 -25.86 -20.68
C LYS A 111 4.30 -25.16 -20.81
N ASN A 112 4.03 -24.58 -21.98
CA ASN A 112 2.82 -23.79 -22.27
C ASN A 112 2.62 -22.54 -21.40
N GLU A 113 3.69 -21.84 -20.98
CA GLU A 113 3.61 -20.56 -20.24
C GLU A 113 2.56 -19.61 -20.83
N ARG A 114 2.55 -19.47 -22.16
CA ARG A 114 1.59 -18.61 -22.90
C ARG A 114 0.13 -18.95 -22.61
N ARG A 115 -0.23 -20.24 -22.72
CA ARG A 115 -1.61 -20.69 -22.49
C ARG A 115 -1.95 -20.60 -21.00
N PHE A 116 -1.00 -20.90 -20.12
CA PHE A 116 -1.18 -20.84 -18.69
C PHE A 116 -1.44 -19.41 -18.21
N THR A 117 -0.57 -18.45 -18.55
CA THR A 117 -0.73 -17.04 -18.14
C THR A 117 -2.04 -16.45 -18.65
N LYS A 118 -2.40 -16.72 -19.91
CA LYS A 118 -3.68 -16.27 -20.48
C LYS A 118 -4.88 -16.86 -19.74
N ARG A 119 -4.90 -18.18 -19.52
CA ARG A 119 -6.01 -18.85 -18.80
C ARG A 119 -6.10 -18.35 -17.37
N LEU A 120 -4.98 -18.29 -16.64
CA LEU A 120 -4.94 -17.83 -15.26
C LEU A 120 -5.46 -16.40 -15.12
N SER A 121 -4.97 -15.48 -15.96
CA SER A 121 -5.42 -14.08 -15.93
C SER A 121 -6.92 -13.95 -16.23
N LEU A 122 -7.41 -14.65 -17.27
CA LEU A 122 -8.83 -14.62 -17.63
C LEU A 122 -9.71 -15.22 -16.52
N SER A 123 -9.27 -16.31 -15.89
CA SER A 123 -9.94 -16.90 -14.72
C SER A 123 -9.99 -15.92 -13.55
N ILE A 124 -8.88 -15.25 -13.23
CA ILE A 124 -8.83 -14.23 -12.16
C ILE A 124 -9.80 -13.09 -12.48
N SER A 125 -9.75 -12.51 -13.69
CA SER A 125 -10.64 -11.41 -14.07
C SER A 125 -12.13 -11.79 -14.00
N ILE A 126 -12.50 -12.99 -14.44
CA ILE A 126 -13.90 -13.46 -14.37
C ILE A 126 -14.33 -13.65 -12.91
N ILE A 127 -13.51 -14.31 -12.09
CA ILE A 127 -13.82 -14.52 -10.67
C ILE A 127 -13.98 -13.17 -9.95
N CYS A 128 -13.07 -12.23 -10.17
CA CYS A 128 -13.17 -10.89 -9.57
C CYS A 128 -14.41 -10.13 -10.05
N LEU A 129 -14.78 -10.24 -11.33
CA LEU A 129 -15.99 -9.60 -11.86
C LEU A 129 -17.25 -10.19 -11.21
N VAL A 130 -17.35 -11.51 -11.08
CA VAL A 130 -18.49 -12.17 -10.42
C VAL A 130 -18.60 -11.73 -8.96
N LEU A 131 -17.48 -11.73 -8.22
CA LEU A 131 -17.45 -11.27 -6.83
C LEU A 131 -17.82 -9.79 -6.71
N PHE A 132 -17.36 -8.96 -7.63
CA PHE A 132 -17.70 -7.54 -7.67
C PHE A 132 -19.20 -7.32 -7.95
N LEU A 133 -19.80 -8.08 -8.87
CA LEU A 133 -21.24 -7.99 -9.14
C LEU A 133 -22.08 -8.44 -7.95
N LEU A 134 -21.65 -9.49 -7.24
CA LEU A 134 -22.27 -9.90 -5.98
C LEU A 134 -22.15 -8.82 -4.90
N TYR A 135 -21.00 -8.14 -4.82
CA TYR A 135 -20.86 -6.99 -3.94
C TYR A 135 -21.81 -5.86 -4.32
N CYS A 136 -21.90 -5.51 -5.61
CA CYS A 136 -22.82 -4.47 -6.07
C CYS A 136 -24.29 -4.81 -5.78
N SER A 137 -24.71 -6.07 -5.90
CA SER A 137 -26.10 -6.43 -5.59
C SER A 137 -26.46 -6.22 -4.12
N LEU A 138 -25.50 -6.30 -3.20
CA LEU A 138 -25.73 -6.01 -1.77
C LEU A 138 -26.04 -4.53 -1.50
N PHE A 139 -25.57 -3.62 -2.35
CA PHE A 139 -25.77 -2.17 -2.22
C PHE A 139 -26.84 -1.64 -3.19
N GLY A 140 -27.70 -2.51 -3.74
CA GLY A 140 -28.78 -2.12 -4.65
C GLY A 140 -28.33 -1.92 -6.11
N GLY A 141 -27.16 -2.41 -6.49
CA GLY A 141 -26.69 -2.45 -7.88
C GLY A 141 -25.43 -1.63 -8.15
N LEU A 142 -24.91 -1.77 -9.38
CA LEU A 142 -23.66 -1.12 -9.80
C LEU A 142 -23.75 0.41 -9.75
N THR A 143 -24.86 0.98 -10.21
CA THR A 143 -25.08 2.43 -10.26
C THR A 143 -25.05 3.03 -8.86
N THR A 144 -25.77 2.41 -7.91
CA THR A 144 -25.81 2.84 -6.51
C THR A 144 -24.44 2.80 -5.87
N VAL A 145 -23.68 1.72 -6.10
CA VAL A 145 -22.29 1.64 -5.62
C VAL A 145 -21.46 2.77 -6.19
N MET A 146 -21.45 2.97 -7.52
CA MET A 146 -20.57 3.93 -8.18
C MET A 146 -20.87 5.38 -7.82
N LEU A 147 -22.15 5.74 -7.61
CA LEU A 147 -22.54 7.09 -7.21
C LEU A 147 -22.26 7.34 -5.72
N ASN A 148 -22.34 6.31 -4.89
CA ASN A 148 -22.18 6.44 -3.44
C ASN A 148 -20.87 5.88 -2.89
N ILE A 149 -19.85 5.70 -3.73
CA ILE A 149 -18.56 5.09 -3.33
C ILE A 149 -17.97 5.77 -2.09
N ALA A 150 -17.97 7.11 -2.07
CA ALA A 150 -17.43 7.88 -0.95
C ALA A 150 -18.18 7.59 0.36
N ASN A 151 -19.51 7.60 0.30
CA ASN A 151 -20.39 7.37 1.46
C ASN A 151 -20.33 5.91 1.97
N ILE A 152 -20.27 4.94 1.05
CA ILE A 152 -20.09 3.52 1.38
C ILE A 152 -18.74 3.31 2.09
N ARG A 153 -17.67 3.92 1.55
CA ARG A 153 -16.33 3.82 2.14
C ARG A 153 -16.22 4.50 3.50
N GLU A 154 -16.95 5.58 3.72
CA GLU A 154 -16.98 6.31 4.99
C GLU A 154 -17.91 5.66 6.03
N GLY A 155 -18.56 4.55 5.68
CA GLY A 155 -19.46 3.81 6.57
C GLY A 155 -20.78 4.54 6.85
N LEU A 156 -21.09 5.58 6.07
CA LEU A 156 -22.34 6.33 6.15
C LEU A 156 -23.51 5.56 5.54
N ILE A 157 -23.22 4.73 4.54
CA ILE A 157 -24.18 3.79 3.96
C ILE A 157 -23.73 2.39 4.39
N GLN A 158 -24.37 1.89 5.43
CA GLN A 158 -24.17 0.52 5.90
C GLN A 158 -25.14 -0.41 5.18
N THR A 159 -24.66 -1.59 4.80
CA THR A 159 -25.57 -2.68 4.45
C THR A 159 -26.12 -3.27 5.74
N GLU A 160 -27.38 -3.69 5.74
CA GLU A 160 -27.96 -4.51 6.82
C GLU A 160 -27.13 -5.80 7.07
N THR A 161 -26.31 -6.17 6.08
CA THR A 161 -25.42 -7.32 6.06
C THR A 161 -23.94 -6.92 6.06
N GLY A 162 -23.43 -6.38 7.18
CA GLY A 162 -21.98 -6.33 7.45
C GLY A 162 -21.28 -7.71 7.39
N THR A 163 -22.05 -8.78 7.18
CA THR A 163 -21.64 -10.18 6.95
C THR A 163 -20.84 -10.43 5.68
N TYR A 164 -20.83 -9.53 4.69
CA TYR A 164 -20.18 -9.77 3.38
C TYR A 164 -18.96 -8.90 3.10
N ASP A 165 -18.39 -8.21 4.11
CA ASP A 165 -17.17 -7.41 3.98
C ASP A 165 -15.96 -8.18 3.41
N PHE A 166 -15.97 -9.51 3.51
CA PHE A 166 -14.96 -10.37 2.90
C PHE A 166 -15.01 -10.36 1.36
N ILE A 167 -16.20 -10.19 0.75
CA ILE A 167 -16.36 -10.14 -0.71
C ILE A 167 -15.60 -8.94 -1.30
N ASN A 168 -15.67 -7.77 -0.63
CA ASN A 168 -14.93 -6.57 -1.00
C ASN A 168 -13.41 -6.83 -1.07
N LYS A 169 -12.90 -7.70 -0.18
CA LYS A 169 -11.47 -7.99 -0.08
C LYS A 169 -10.99 -8.98 -1.15
N LEU A 170 -11.86 -9.87 -1.64
CA LEU A 170 -11.47 -10.91 -2.60
C LEU A 170 -11.28 -10.41 -4.03
N TYR A 171 -12.10 -9.47 -4.52
CA TYR A 171 -12.01 -9.01 -5.92
C TYR A 171 -10.84 -8.05 -6.16
N ASN A 172 -10.18 -7.57 -5.10
CA ASN A 172 -9.08 -6.60 -5.15
C ASN A 172 -7.81 -7.12 -5.85
N CYS A 173 -7.75 -8.41 -6.18
CA CYS A 173 -6.65 -8.98 -6.97
C CYS A 173 -6.82 -8.82 -8.49
N ALA A 174 -7.91 -8.21 -8.98
CA ALA A 174 -8.13 -7.95 -10.40
C ALA A 174 -6.92 -7.30 -11.14
N PRO A 175 -6.19 -6.33 -10.53
CA PRO A 175 -4.96 -5.78 -11.11
C PRO A 175 -3.91 -6.82 -11.54
N PHE A 176 -3.76 -7.93 -10.82
CA PHE A 176 -2.79 -8.97 -11.14
C PHE A 176 -3.09 -9.62 -12.48
N ALA A 177 -4.36 -9.74 -12.87
CA ALA A 177 -4.73 -10.24 -14.18
C ALA A 177 -4.16 -9.35 -15.30
N VAL A 178 -4.21 -8.03 -15.12
CA VAL A 178 -3.61 -7.07 -16.07
C VAL A 178 -2.09 -7.18 -16.08
N TYR A 179 -1.45 -7.28 -14.91
CA TYR A 179 0.00 -7.40 -14.80
C TYR A 179 0.54 -8.64 -15.53
N LEU A 180 -0.20 -9.76 -15.49
CA LEU A 180 0.14 -10.99 -16.20
C LEU A 180 -0.01 -10.85 -17.73
N LEU A 181 -0.93 -10.02 -18.21
CA LEU A 181 -1.28 -9.92 -19.64
C LEU A 181 -0.58 -8.78 -20.38
N ILE A 182 -0.22 -7.68 -19.71
CA ILE A 182 0.18 -6.44 -20.40
C ILE A 182 1.39 -6.62 -21.31
N ASP A 183 2.36 -7.45 -20.90
CA ASP A 183 3.55 -7.72 -21.72
C ASP A 183 3.27 -8.73 -22.84
N ARG A 184 2.36 -9.68 -22.60
CA ARG A 184 1.98 -10.74 -23.55
C ARG A 184 1.11 -10.21 -24.68
N CYS A 185 0.08 -9.44 -24.35
CA CYS A 185 -0.88 -8.93 -25.32
C CYS A 185 -0.27 -7.89 -26.28
N ARG A 186 0.74 -7.12 -25.84
CA ARG A 186 1.48 -6.18 -26.70
C ARG A 186 2.26 -6.90 -27.80
N LYS A 187 2.96 -8.01 -27.48
CA LYS A 187 3.69 -8.80 -28.49
C LYS A 187 2.76 -9.53 -29.46
N GLU A 188 1.63 -10.02 -28.97
CA GLU A 188 0.69 -10.84 -29.74
C GLU A 188 -0.40 -10.03 -30.47
N LYS A 189 -0.39 -8.68 -30.35
CA LYS A 189 -1.44 -7.77 -30.85
C LYS A 189 -2.87 -8.15 -30.40
N ARG A 190 -3.00 -8.84 -29.25
CA ARG A 190 -4.29 -9.29 -28.69
C ARG A 190 -4.85 -8.25 -27.73
N TYR A 191 -5.13 -7.07 -28.26
CA TYR A 191 -5.56 -5.92 -27.48
C TYR A 191 -6.94 -6.12 -26.82
N SER A 192 -7.84 -6.91 -27.40
CA SER A 192 -9.18 -7.15 -26.85
C SER A 192 -9.16 -7.72 -25.42
N ILE A 193 -8.35 -8.76 -25.16
CA ILE A 193 -8.27 -9.39 -23.84
C ILE A 193 -7.61 -8.44 -22.82
N LEU A 194 -6.64 -7.65 -23.27
CA LEU A 194 -5.97 -6.66 -22.43
C LEU A 194 -6.94 -5.54 -22.05
N VAL A 195 -7.67 -5.00 -23.02
CA VAL A 195 -8.69 -3.96 -22.82
C VAL A 195 -9.78 -4.47 -21.89
N TYR A 196 -10.27 -5.70 -22.08
CA TYR A 196 -11.21 -6.35 -21.16
C TYR A 196 -10.67 -6.36 -19.73
N SER A 197 -9.46 -6.88 -19.52
CA SER A 197 -8.87 -7.00 -18.18
C SER A 197 -8.61 -5.64 -17.53
N LEU A 198 -8.25 -4.64 -18.34
CA LEU A 198 -8.03 -3.27 -17.91
C LEU A 198 -9.34 -2.61 -17.47
N ILE A 199 -10.41 -2.75 -18.24
CA ILE A 199 -11.74 -2.22 -17.89
C ILE A 199 -12.24 -2.86 -16.60
N VAL A 200 -12.18 -4.19 -16.49
CA VAL A 200 -12.59 -4.91 -15.27
C VAL A 200 -11.79 -4.43 -14.06
N SER A 201 -10.48 -4.29 -14.19
CA SER A 201 -9.64 -3.80 -13.10
C SER A 201 -9.98 -2.36 -12.72
N LEU A 202 -10.16 -1.46 -13.69
CA LEU A 202 -10.50 -0.06 -13.40
C LEU A 202 -11.86 0.06 -12.69
N LEU A 203 -12.88 -0.66 -13.14
CA LEU A 203 -14.19 -0.68 -12.50
C LEU A 203 -14.08 -1.10 -11.02
N ILE A 204 -13.34 -2.18 -10.76
CA ILE A 204 -13.12 -2.72 -9.42
C ILE A 204 -12.26 -1.78 -8.55
N LEU A 205 -11.26 -1.12 -9.13
CA LEU A 205 -10.42 -0.18 -8.39
C LEU A 205 -11.18 1.09 -8.02
N ILE A 206 -12.03 1.58 -8.92
CA ILE A 206 -12.89 2.74 -8.66
C ILE A 206 -13.90 2.40 -7.56
N SER A 207 -14.52 1.22 -7.61
CA SER A 207 -15.54 0.83 -6.61
C SER A 207 -15.01 0.71 -5.18
N ASN A 208 -13.71 0.49 -5.00
CA ASN A 208 -13.07 0.57 -3.68
C ASN A 208 -13.04 1.99 -3.10
N GLY A 209 -13.18 3.02 -3.93
CA GLY A 209 -13.04 4.43 -3.55
C GLY A 209 -11.66 4.82 -3.03
N GLY A 210 -10.68 3.91 -3.15
CA GLY A 210 -9.36 3.99 -2.56
C GLY A 210 -8.31 4.55 -3.53
N ARG A 211 -7.79 5.75 -3.25
CA ARG A 211 -6.67 6.32 -4.05
C ARG A 211 -5.43 5.42 -4.06
N GLY A 212 -5.17 4.69 -2.97
CA GLY A 212 -3.95 3.89 -2.81
C GLY A 212 -3.84 2.75 -3.82
N ILE A 213 -4.90 1.94 -3.97
CA ILE A 213 -4.86 0.77 -4.87
C ILE A 213 -4.78 1.23 -6.33
N LEU A 214 -5.47 2.32 -6.68
CA LEU A 214 -5.50 2.87 -8.03
C LEU A 214 -4.17 3.57 -8.40
N LEU A 215 -3.54 4.26 -7.44
CA LEU A 215 -2.18 4.78 -7.57
C LEU A 215 -1.16 3.65 -7.76
N THR A 216 -1.19 2.64 -6.89
CA THR A 216 -0.33 1.45 -6.98
C THR A 216 -0.52 0.74 -8.33
N PHE A 217 -1.74 0.69 -8.84
CA PHE A 217 -2.04 0.12 -10.15
C PHE A 217 -1.27 0.83 -11.27
N PHE A 218 -1.42 2.15 -11.41
CA PHE A 218 -0.74 2.90 -12.46
C PHE A 218 0.77 2.94 -12.30
N LEU A 219 1.27 3.12 -11.08
CA LEU A 219 2.72 3.10 -10.81
C LEU A 219 3.32 1.75 -11.19
N THR A 220 2.65 0.64 -10.89
CA THR A 220 3.11 -0.70 -11.27
C THR A 220 3.22 -0.85 -12.78
N LEU A 221 2.25 -0.35 -13.55
CA LEU A 221 2.29 -0.40 -15.00
C LEU A 221 3.42 0.46 -15.58
N ILE A 222 3.60 1.69 -15.07
CA ILE A 222 4.59 2.63 -15.60
C ILE A 222 6.02 2.21 -15.27
N ILE A 223 6.27 1.88 -13.99
CA ILE A 223 7.58 1.42 -13.50
C ILE A 223 7.90 0.05 -14.11
N GLY A 224 6.93 -0.87 -14.17
CA GLY A 224 7.11 -2.18 -14.80
C GLY A 224 7.47 -2.07 -16.29
N ASP A 225 6.81 -1.18 -17.04
CA ASP A 225 7.17 -0.89 -18.44
C ASP A 225 8.58 -0.28 -18.56
N TYR A 226 8.97 0.58 -17.63
CA TYR A 226 10.29 1.22 -17.61
C TYR A 226 11.41 0.20 -17.35
N ILE A 227 11.34 -0.58 -16.26
CA ILE A 227 12.34 -1.62 -15.91
C ILE A 227 12.54 -2.57 -17.08
N ARG A 228 11.45 -2.99 -17.72
CA ARG A 228 11.48 -3.86 -18.90
C ARG A 228 12.28 -3.25 -20.06
N LYS A 229 12.03 -1.99 -20.41
CA LYS A 229 12.70 -1.32 -21.53
C LYS A 229 14.18 -1.04 -21.23
N THR A 230 14.51 -0.67 -19.99
CA THR A 230 15.89 -0.42 -19.59
C THR A 230 16.75 -1.69 -19.61
N ASP A 231 16.18 -2.85 -19.28
CA ASP A 231 16.87 -4.15 -19.35
C ASP A 231 17.13 -4.62 -20.81
N VAL A 232 16.37 -4.14 -21.80
CA VAL A 232 16.50 -4.53 -23.22
C VAL A 232 17.33 -3.54 -24.04
N ASP A 233 17.11 -2.24 -23.83
CA ASP A 233 17.59 -1.20 -24.76
C ASP A 233 18.67 -0.27 -24.16
N HIS A 234 19.17 -0.55 -22.94
CA HIS A 234 20.11 0.33 -22.21
C HIS A 234 19.68 1.82 -22.20
N LEU A 235 18.37 2.07 -22.18
CA LEU A 235 17.80 3.40 -22.43
C LEU A 235 18.21 4.42 -21.35
N ARG A 236 18.62 5.60 -21.83
CA ARG A 236 18.88 6.81 -21.04
C ARG A 236 17.65 7.22 -20.21
N TYR A 237 17.91 7.97 -19.13
CA TYR A 237 16.87 8.50 -18.23
C TYR A 237 15.76 9.21 -19.02
N ASN A 238 14.50 8.79 -18.80
CA ASN A 238 13.36 9.31 -19.56
C ASN A 238 12.53 10.25 -18.68
N TYR A 239 12.77 11.56 -18.81
CA TYR A 239 12.07 12.61 -18.06
C TYR A 239 10.55 12.59 -18.26
N VAL A 240 10.06 12.14 -19.43
CA VAL A 240 8.61 12.03 -19.70
C VAL A 240 7.95 11.01 -18.76
N LYS A 241 8.62 9.88 -18.50
CA LYS A 241 8.13 8.85 -17.56
C LYS A 241 8.07 9.36 -16.13
N VAL A 242 9.05 10.17 -15.73
CA VAL A 242 9.10 10.79 -14.41
C VAL A 242 7.96 11.80 -14.25
N LEU A 243 7.74 12.64 -15.27
CA LEU A 243 6.63 13.59 -15.29
C LEU A 243 5.26 12.88 -15.23
N GLN A 244 5.10 11.75 -15.93
CA GLN A 244 3.88 10.93 -15.84
C GLN A 244 3.64 10.38 -14.44
N ILE A 245 4.69 9.85 -13.79
CA ILE A 245 4.61 9.36 -12.41
C ILE A 245 4.19 10.50 -11.48
N PHE A 246 4.83 11.66 -11.60
CA PHE A 246 4.55 12.83 -10.77
C PHE A 246 3.11 13.33 -10.97
N GLY A 247 2.66 13.47 -12.23
CA GLY A 247 1.30 13.90 -12.55
C GLY A 247 0.23 12.96 -12.01
N ILE A 248 0.46 11.63 -12.09
CA ILE A 248 -0.47 10.64 -11.53
C ILE A 248 -0.50 10.71 -10.00
N VAL A 249 0.65 10.87 -9.35
CA VAL A 249 0.71 11.02 -7.89
C VAL A 249 -0.08 12.24 -7.44
N ILE A 250 0.14 13.40 -8.08
CA ILE A 250 -0.61 14.63 -7.75
C ILE A 250 -2.10 14.43 -7.97
N PHE A 251 -2.50 13.92 -9.14
CA PHE A 251 -3.90 13.68 -9.46
C PHE A 251 -4.56 12.77 -8.42
N MET A 252 -3.91 11.66 -8.02
CA MET A 252 -4.46 10.72 -7.05
C MET A 252 -4.51 11.27 -5.62
N LEU A 253 -3.55 12.11 -5.23
CA LEU A 253 -3.50 12.65 -3.87
C LEU A 253 -4.46 13.82 -3.67
N VAL A 254 -4.61 14.69 -4.67
CA VAL A 254 -5.34 15.96 -4.56
C VAL A 254 -6.71 15.89 -5.24
N MET A 255 -6.79 15.40 -6.48
CA MET A 255 -7.98 15.53 -7.32
C MET A 255 -8.94 14.34 -7.25
N TYR A 256 -8.43 13.12 -7.07
CA TYR A 256 -9.25 11.91 -7.19
C TYR A 256 -10.38 11.81 -6.16
N ARG A 257 -10.13 12.16 -4.89
CA ARG A 257 -11.14 12.01 -3.83
C ARG A 257 -12.26 13.05 -3.92
N PRO A 258 -12.00 14.34 -4.15
CA PRO A 258 -13.05 15.32 -4.47
C PRO A 258 -13.96 14.85 -5.60
N LEU A 259 -13.40 14.26 -6.66
CA LEU A 259 -14.18 13.73 -7.78
C LEU A 259 -15.16 12.63 -7.33
N LEU A 260 -14.69 11.68 -6.51
CA LEU A 260 -15.54 10.61 -6.00
C LEU A 260 -16.65 11.10 -5.05
N VAL A 261 -16.39 12.13 -4.25
CA VAL A 261 -17.39 12.69 -3.35
C VAL A 261 -18.45 13.44 -4.17
N ALA A 262 -18.01 14.26 -5.14
CA ALA A 262 -18.91 15.01 -6.00
C ALA A 262 -19.82 14.13 -6.86
N LEU A 263 -19.41 12.90 -7.21
CA LEU A 263 -20.25 11.94 -7.93
C LEU A 263 -21.56 11.59 -7.21
N GLY A 264 -21.63 11.74 -5.88
CA GLY A 264 -22.86 11.53 -5.11
C GLY A 264 -24.01 12.46 -5.51
N SER A 265 -23.69 13.66 -5.97
CA SER A 265 -24.66 14.69 -6.35
C SER A 265 -25.28 14.49 -7.73
N PHE A 266 -24.84 13.46 -8.46
CA PHE A 266 -25.35 13.14 -9.79
C PHE A 266 -26.86 12.86 -9.80
N GLN A 267 -27.39 12.22 -8.76
CA GLN A 267 -28.81 11.85 -8.69
C GLN A 267 -29.74 13.08 -8.58
N GLY A 268 -29.28 14.17 -7.94
CA GLY A 268 -30.09 15.36 -7.69
C GLY A 268 -29.97 16.45 -8.77
N GLY A 269 -28.81 16.57 -9.42
CA GLY A 269 -28.55 17.67 -10.35
C GLY A 269 -27.67 17.34 -11.55
N GLY A 270 -27.47 16.05 -11.84
CA GLY A 270 -26.71 15.59 -13.01
C GLY A 270 -25.24 16.05 -13.02
N PHE A 271 -24.62 16.08 -14.21
CA PHE A 271 -23.20 16.43 -14.36
C PHE A 271 -22.86 17.86 -13.96
N THR A 272 -23.80 18.80 -14.11
CA THR A 272 -23.60 20.21 -13.74
C THR A 272 -23.39 20.35 -12.24
N GLN A 273 -24.18 19.65 -11.43
CA GLN A 273 -24.02 19.67 -9.97
C GLN A 273 -22.73 18.97 -9.55
N VAL A 274 -22.41 17.81 -10.15
CA VAL A 274 -21.15 17.10 -9.90
C VAL A 274 -19.94 18.01 -10.16
N TYR A 275 -19.97 18.78 -11.26
CA TYR A 275 -18.88 19.69 -11.58
C TYR A 275 -18.77 20.84 -10.57
N SER A 276 -19.90 21.47 -10.20
CA SER A 276 -19.92 22.54 -9.19
C SER A 276 -19.33 22.06 -7.87
N ASP A 277 -19.85 20.95 -7.34
CA ASP A 277 -19.41 20.40 -6.07
C ASP A 277 -17.93 19.99 -6.12
N TYR A 278 -17.46 19.45 -7.25
CA TYR A 278 -16.06 19.10 -7.44
C TYR A 278 -15.14 20.34 -7.34
N ILE A 279 -15.50 21.45 -7.99
CA ILE A 279 -14.75 22.70 -7.91
C ILE A 279 -14.81 23.27 -6.49
N ASP A 280 -15.98 23.26 -5.85
CA ASP A 280 -16.12 23.74 -4.48
C ASP A 280 -15.23 22.95 -3.52
N TYR A 281 -15.16 21.62 -3.65
CA TYR A 281 -14.23 20.81 -2.86
C TYR A 281 -12.75 21.13 -3.11
N LEU A 282 -12.35 21.48 -4.33
CA LEU A 282 -10.96 21.83 -4.64
C LEU A 282 -10.57 23.23 -4.16
N MET A 283 -11.53 24.15 -4.06
CA MET A 283 -11.27 25.55 -3.76
C MET A 283 -11.51 25.92 -2.29
N SER A 284 -12.44 25.24 -1.61
CA SER A 284 -12.87 25.59 -0.25
C SER A 284 -12.52 24.53 0.80
N SER A 285 -12.06 23.34 0.40
CA SER A 285 -11.67 22.31 1.36
C SER A 285 -10.28 22.55 1.91
N SER A 286 -10.16 22.62 3.24
CA SER A 286 -8.87 22.59 3.94
C SER A 286 -8.05 21.31 3.73
N ARG A 287 -8.65 20.27 3.13
CA ARG A 287 -8.05 18.93 2.94
C ARG A 287 -7.58 18.65 1.52
N TYR A 288 -8.17 19.32 0.53
CA TYR A 288 -7.90 19.09 -0.91
C TYR A 288 -7.71 20.39 -1.66
N ASP A 289 -7.23 21.43 -0.96
CA ASP A 289 -6.99 22.75 -1.52
C ASP A 289 -6.02 22.66 -2.70
N ALA A 290 -6.54 22.96 -3.88
CA ALA A 290 -5.79 23.05 -5.13
C ALA A 290 -5.74 24.48 -5.67
N SER A 291 -6.17 25.48 -4.89
CA SER A 291 -6.22 26.90 -5.28
C SER A 291 -4.83 27.53 -5.36
N SER A 292 -3.85 26.99 -4.64
CA SER A 292 -2.47 27.48 -4.57
C SER A 292 -1.45 26.34 -4.51
N LEU A 293 -0.18 26.65 -4.83
CA LEU A 293 0.92 25.68 -4.69
C LEU A 293 1.08 25.21 -3.23
N ASP A 294 0.97 26.13 -2.27
CA ASP A 294 1.04 25.82 -0.84
C ASP A 294 -0.12 24.91 -0.40
N GLY A 295 -1.32 25.15 -0.92
CA GLY A 295 -2.48 24.28 -0.73
C GLY A 295 -2.25 22.86 -1.24
N ILE A 296 -1.64 22.72 -2.43
CA ILE A 296 -1.30 21.42 -3.03
C ILE A 296 -0.27 20.69 -2.15
N PHE A 297 0.80 21.38 -1.72
CA PHE A 297 1.82 20.79 -0.85
C PHE A 297 1.22 20.38 0.50
N SER A 298 0.41 21.24 1.12
CA SER A 298 -0.31 20.94 2.36
C SER A 298 -1.18 19.69 2.21
N SER A 299 -1.96 19.57 1.13
CA SER A 299 -2.83 18.42 0.85
C SER A 299 -2.02 17.11 0.68
N ILE A 300 -0.84 17.18 0.05
CA ILE A 300 0.08 16.05 -0.08
C ILE A 300 0.65 15.64 1.28
N PHE A 301 1.07 16.59 2.13
CA PHE A 301 1.62 16.27 3.44
C PHE A 301 0.57 15.70 4.40
N GLN A 302 -0.62 16.30 4.47
CA GLN A 302 -1.72 15.79 5.28
C GLN A 302 -2.11 14.35 4.88
N SER A 303 -1.88 14.00 3.62
CA SER A 303 -2.17 12.67 3.09
C SER A 303 -1.22 11.58 3.58
N THR A 304 -0.03 11.93 4.09
CA THR A 304 1.03 10.99 4.47
C THR A 304 1.37 11.01 5.97
N THR A 305 0.90 12.00 6.73
CA THR A 305 1.24 12.20 8.16
C THR A 305 0.67 11.15 9.13
N HIS A 306 -0.38 10.42 8.75
CA HIS A 306 -1.07 9.50 9.66
C HIS A 306 -0.20 8.36 10.21
N TYR A 307 0.79 7.88 9.47
CA TYR A 307 1.72 6.85 9.97
C TYR A 307 2.64 7.38 11.07
N PHE A 308 3.13 8.60 10.91
CA PHE A 308 3.92 9.30 11.93
C PHE A 308 3.11 9.50 13.22
N LEU A 309 1.88 9.99 13.10
CA LEU A 309 0.97 10.19 14.24
C LEU A 309 0.61 8.85 14.91
N SER A 310 0.42 7.78 14.13
CA SER A 310 0.11 6.46 14.68
C SER A 310 1.24 5.89 15.54
N LEU A 311 2.50 6.08 15.13
CA LEU A 311 3.64 5.69 15.96
C LEU A 311 3.59 6.38 17.32
N HIS A 312 3.24 7.67 17.36
CA HIS A 312 3.12 8.38 18.62
C HIS A 312 1.96 7.87 19.49
N VAL A 313 0.80 7.59 18.89
CA VAL A 313 -0.34 6.99 19.60
C VAL A 313 0.05 5.63 20.19
N SER A 314 0.84 4.84 19.46
CA SER A 314 1.36 3.55 19.92
C SER A 314 2.22 3.72 21.16
N ILE A 315 3.18 4.65 21.13
CA ILE A 315 4.09 4.93 22.26
C ILE A 315 3.32 5.46 23.46
N PHE A 316 2.42 6.42 23.24
CA PHE A 316 1.57 6.97 24.28
C PHE A 316 0.75 5.87 24.98
N LYS A 317 0.08 5.01 24.20
CA LYS A 317 -0.73 3.94 24.79
C LYS A 317 0.06 2.92 25.58
N VAL A 318 1.26 2.57 25.12
CA VAL A 318 2.16 1.70 25.88
C VAL A 318 2.65 2.37 27.16
N ALA A 319 2.84 3.70 27.17
CA ALA A 319 3.35 4.45 28.31
C ALA A 319 2.33 4.76 29.41
N THR A 320 1.02 4.75 29.11
CA THR A 320 -0.03 5.12 30.08
C THR A 320 -0.60 3.94 30.89
N ASP A 321 0.05 2.77 30.92
CA ASP A 321 -0.34 1.53 31.65
C ASP A 321 -1.77 0.99 31.41
N GLU A 322 -2.61 1.65 30.60
CA GLU A 322 -3.86 1.10 30.05
C GLU A 322 -3.64 -0.02 29.02
N TYR A 323 -2.38 -0.40 28.79
CA TYR A 323 -1.98 -1.33 27.76
C TYR A 323 -1.69 -2.72 28.31
N THR A 324 -2.48 -3.71 27.86
CA THR A 324 -2.11 -5.12 28.00
C THR A 324 -1.23 -5.54 26.82
N PRO A 325 0.07 -5.82 27.00
CA PRO A 325 0.94 -6.24 25.91
C PRO A 325 0.44 -7.50 25.22
N ARG A 326 0.15 -7.38 23.92
CA ARG A 326 -0.38 -8.46 23.09
C ARG A 326 0.70 -9.06 22.22
N TYR A 327 1.68 -9.68 22.87
CA TYR A 327 2.79 -10.36 22.20
C TYR A 327 2.24 -11.41 21.22
N PHE A 328 2.56 -11.27 19.92
CA PHE A 328 2.21 -12.22 18.85
C PHE A 328 0.71 -12.52 18.63
N LEU A 329 -0.19 -11.88 19.39
CA LEU A 329 -1.63 -12.07 19.21
C LEU A 329 -2.17 -11.27 18.03
N GLU A 330 -1.51 -10.19 17.60
CA GLU A 330 -1.97 -9.43 16.44
C GLU A 330 -2.05 -10.31 15.18
N PRO A 331 -1.03 -11.06 14.75
CA PRO A 331 -1.15 -12.02 13.64
C PRO A 331 -2.31 -13.04 13.78
N ILE A 332 -2.67 -13.42 15.01
CA ILE A 332 -3.79 -14.35 15.28
C ILE A 332 -5.13 -13.61 15.21
N CYS A 333 -5.24 -12.43 15.84
CA CYS A 333 -6.38 -11.51 15.74
C CYS A 333 -6.64 -11.12 14.27
N ILE A 334 -5.58 -11.05 13.47
CA ILE A 334 -5.62 -10.80 12.03
C ILE A 334 -6.30 -11.95 11.28
N LEU A 335 -5.91 -13.20 11.57
CA LEU A 335 -6.59 -14.37 11.02
C LEU A 335 -8.04 -14.44 11.49
N MET A 336 -8.33 -14.12 12.75
CA MET A 336 -9.69 -14.02 13.27
C MET A 336 -10.49 -12.89 12.61
N ASN A 337 -9.83 -11.80 12.18
CA ASN A 337 -10.46 -10.70 11.46
C ASN A 337 -10.84 -11.03 10.02
N ILE A 338 -10.27 -12.10 9.43
CA ILE A 338 -10.73 -12.65 8.15
C ILE A 338 -12.11 -13.29 8.31
N ILE A 339 -12.37 -13.89 9.47
CA ILE A 339 -13.62 -14.57 9.76
C ILE A 339 -14.72 -13.52 10.07
N PRO A 340 -15.90 -13.61 9.42
CA PRO A 340 -17.05 -12.78 9.74
C PRO A 340 -17.34 -12.80 11.25
N SER A 341 -17.61 -11.64 11.85
CA SER A 341 -17.83 -11.50 13.30
C SER A 341 -18.97 -12.39 13.82
N LYS A 342 -20.05 -12.56 13.03
CA LYS A 342 -21.17 -13.48 13.35
C LYS A 342 -20.79 -14.96 13.41
N LEU A 343 -19.73 -15.40 12.73
CA LEU A 343 -19.27 -16.80 12.80
C LEU A 343 -18.49 -17.09 14.09
N LEU A 344 -17.93 -16.04 14.70
CA LEU A 344 -17.11 -16.18 15.90
C LEU A 344 -17.88 -15.90 17.19
N ASP A 345 -19.01 -15.20 17.13
CA ASP A 345 -19.84 -14.76 18.28
C ASP A 345 -19.03 -14.23 19.48
N ILE A 346 -17.89 -13.60 19.19
CA ILE A 346 -16.95 -13.06 20.17
C ILE A 346 -16.65 -11.61 19.78
N SER A 347 -16.63 -10.73 20.77
CA SER A 347 -16.17 -9.35 20.61
C SER A 347 -14.69 -9.34 20.21
N LYS A 348 -14.40 -8.88 19.00
CA LYS A 348 -13.02 -8.75 18.50
C LYS A 348 -12.23 -7.79 19.39
N PRO A 349 -10.99 -8.11 19.76
CA PRO A 349 -10.23 -7.29 20.68
C PRO A 349 -9.75 -6.00 20.00
N LEU A 350 -9.71 -4.88 20.74
CA LEU A 350 -9.34 -3.56 20.20
C LEU A 350 -7.90 -3.56 19.68
N THR A 351 -7.67 -3.21 18.41
CA THR A 351 -6.33 -3.15 17.80
C THR A 351 -5.75 -1.74 17.86
N LEU A 352 -4.45 -1.58 17.54
CA LEU A 352 -3.86 -0.25 17.37
C LEU A 352 -4.63 0.59 16.32
N THR A 353 -5.17 -0.04 15.27
CA THR A 353 -6.06 0.60 14.30
C THR A 353 -7.25 1.29 14.96
N TYR A 354 -7.87 0.65 15.97
CA TYR A 354 -8.98 1.24 16.72
C TYR A 354 -8.53 2.48 17.50
N TYR A 355 -7.40 2.40 18.20
CA TYR A 355 -6.85 3.54 18.93
C TYR A 355 -6.46 4.67 17.98
N ASN A 356 -5.88 4.38 16.83
CA ASN A 356 -5.62 5.38 15.80
C ASN A 356 -6.92 6.04 15.33
N SER A 357 -7.96 5.26 15.02
CA SER A 357 -9.26 5.82 14.64
C SER A 357 -9.83 6.75 15.72
N PHE A 358 -9.66 6.40 16.99
CA PHE A 358 -10.12 7.20 18.12
C PHE A 358 -9.28 8.48 18.30
N PHE A 359 -7.96 8.36 18.48
CA PHE A 359 -7.08 9.48 18.81
C PHE A 359 -6.74 10.37 17.62
N ILE A 360 -6.73 9.82 16.40
CA ILE A 360 -6.34 10.55 15.19
C ILE A 360 -7.58 11.05 14.46
N ALA A 361 -8.60 10.21 14.22
CA ALA A 361 -9.81 10.63 13.51
C ALA A 361 -10.94 11.15 14.41
N GLY A 362 -10.90 10.95 15.73
CA GLY A 362 -11.96 11.36 16.65
C GLY A 362 -13.24 10.54 16.56
N VAL A 363 -13.25 9.49 15.73
CA VAL A 363 -14.43 8.66 15.47
C VAL A 363 -14.04 7.18 15.48
N PRO A 364 -14.22 6.46 16.61
CA PRO A 364 -13.83 5.06 16.72
C PRO A 364 -14.61 4.20 15.72
N GLY A 365 -13.90 3.34 14.98
CA GLY A 365 -14.51 2.32 14.12
C GLY A 365 -15.01 2.78 12.75
N LEU A 366 -15.27 4.08 12.53
CA LEU A 366 -15.76 4.61 11.24
C LEU A 366 -14.65 4.83 10.21
N ILE A 367 -13.48 5.33 10.63
CA ILE A 367 -12.32 5.53 9.75
C ILE A 367 -11.14 4.72 10.28
N GLN A 368 -10.85 3.56 9.68
CA GLN A 368 -9.68 2.75 10.04
C GLN A 368 -8.38 3.45 9.62
N ILE A 369 -7.60 3.91 10.59
CA ILE A 369 -6.28 4.52 10.35
C ILE A 369 -5.21 3.45 10.57
N PRO A 370 -4.47 3.07 9.52
CA PRO A 370 -3.47 2.01 9.61
C PRO A 370 -2.33 2.42 10.56
N SER A 371 -1.78 1.43 11.24
CA SER A 371 -0.80 1.62 12.32
C SER A 371 0.61 1.95 11.85
N GLY A 372 0.96 1.51 10.64
CA GLY A 372 2.36 1.53 10.21
C GLY A 372 3.19 0.50 10.97
N VAL A 373 4.21 -0.04 10.31
CA VAL A 373 4.92 -1.21 10.89
C VAL A 373 5.66 -0.88 12.18
N VAL A 374 6.18 0.34 12.30
CA VAL A 374 6.99 0.75 13.45
C VAL A 374 6.09 0.94 14.66
N GLY A 375 4.92 1.56 14.46
CA GLY A 375 3.90 1.72 15.50
C GLY A 375 3.33 0.37 15.94
N GLU A 376 2.97 -0.49 14.99
CA GLU A 376 2.46 -1.83 15.28
C GLU A 376 3.51 -2.69 16.00
N ALA A 377 4.76 -2.73 15.53
CA ALA A 377 5.80 -3.49 16.20
C ALA A 377 6.10 -2.98 17.62
N PHE A 378 6.11 -1.65 17.83
CA PHE A 378 6.28 -1.08 19.16
C PHE A 378 5.09 -1.39 20.06
N TYR A 379 3.87 -1.34 19.53
CA TYR A 379 2.68 -1.75 20.25
C TYR A 379 2.80 -3.24 20.63
N SER A 380 3.06 -4.15 19.70
CA SER A 380 3.10 -5.60 19.96
C SER A 380 4.12 -6.04 21.03
N GLY A 381 5.25 -5.35 21.18
CA GLY A 381 6.23 -5.72 22.21
C GLY A 381 7.42 -4.77 22.35
N GLY A 382 7.18 -3.48 22.17
CA GLY A 382 8.16 -2.42 22.35
C GLY A 382 9.34 -2.49 21.39
N VAL A 383 10.48 -1.98 21.86
CA VAL A 383 11.71 -1.84 21.05
C VAL A 383 12.23 -3.19 20.54
N PHE A 384 12.08 -4.26 21.31
CA PHE A 384 12.50 -5.60 20.88
C PHE A 384 11.78 -6.04 19.60
N PHE A 385 10.46 -5.83 19.54
CA PHE A 385 9.67 -6.17 18.36
C PHE A 385 9.95 -5.24 17.19
N VAL A 386 10.20 -3.95 17.43
CA VAL A 386 10.66 -3.01 16.37
C VAL A 386 11.93 -3.55 15.70
N CYS A 387 12.90 -4.03 16.49
CA CYS A 387 14.12 -4.65 15.99
C CYS A 387 13.83 -5.95 15.20
N LEU A 388 13.03 -6.86 15.77
CA LEU A 388 12.68 -8.14 15.15
C LEU A 388 11.97 -7.94 13.81
N TYR A 389 11.01 -7.02 13.74
CA TYR A 389 10.24 -6.72 12.53
C TYR A 389 11.12 -6.11 11.45
N GLY A 390 11.94 -5.11 11.79
CA GLY A 390 12.92 -4.54 10.86
C GLY A 390 13.81 -5.63 10.26
N PHE A 391 14.34 -6.51 11.12
CA PHE A 391 15.17 -7.63 10.71
C PHE A 391 14.45 -8.62 9.75
N MET A 392 13.24 -9.07 10.11
CA MET A 392 12.45 -9.99 9.29
C MET A 392 12.09 -9.38 7.92
N ILE A 393 11.71 -8.10 7.90
CA ILE A 393 11.38 -7.36 6.68
C ILE A 393 12.62 -7.28 5.77
N GLY A 394 13.80 -6.99 6.34
CA GLY A 394 15.07 -7.00 5.61
C GLY A 394 15.34 -8.35 4.93
N MET A 395 15.15 -9.45 5.66
CA MET A 395 15.30 -10.81 5.14
C MET A 395 14.32 -11.13 4.01
N ILE A 396 13.04 -10.77 4.18
CA ILE A 396 11.98 -10.98 3.17
C ILE A 396 12.29 -10.18 1.91
N GLY A 397 12.66 -8.89 2.05
CA GLY A 397 13.07 -8.05 0.94
C GLY A 397 14.22 -8.68 0.16
N ARG A 398 15.26 -9.16 0.85
CA ARG A 398 16.39 -9.85 0.18
C ARG A 398 15.94 -11.09 -0.59
N LYS A 399 15.00 -11.89 -0.06
CA LYS A 399 14.43 -13.04 -0.78
C LYS A 399 13.67 -12.63 -2.03
N ILE A 400 12.83 -11.60 -1.96
CA ILE A 400 12.08 -11.06 -3.12
C ILE A 400 13.05 -10.66 -4.23
N LEU A 401 14.13 -9.95 -3.90
CA LEU A 401 15.16 -9.53 -4.85
C LEU A 401 15.88 -10.72 -5.51
N ASN A 402 16.25 -11.73 -4.71
CA ASN A 402 16.89 -12.95 -5.24
C ASN A 402 15.96 -13.71 -6.20
N ILE A 403 14.68 -13.85 -5.84
CA ILE A 403 13.67 -14.49 -6.68
C ILE A 403 13.52 -13.73 -8.01
N TYR A 404 13.43 -12.39 -7.97
CA TYR A 404 13.39 -11.58 -9.18
C TYR A 404 14.61 -11.79 -10.08
N HIS A 405 15.83 -11.68 -9.52
CA HIS A 405 17.05 -11.87 -10.30
C HIS A 405 17.16 -13.26 -10.94
N SER A 406 16.67 -14.30 -10.26
CA SER A 406 16.66 -15.67 -10.81
C SER A 406 15.68 -15.85 -11.98
N MET A 407 14.56 -15.11 -12.00
CA MET A 407 13.49 -15.30 -12.97
C MET A 407 13.45 -14.24 -14.10
N LYS A 408 14.06 -13.07 -13.90
CA LYS A 408 13.90 -11.91 -14.81
C LYS A 408 14.30 -12.16 -16.26
N LYS A 409 15.31 -13.02 -16.50
CA LYS A 409 15.76 -13.38 -17.86
C LYS A 409 14.87 -14.45 -18.52
N ARG A 410 14.08 -15.19 -17.73
CA ARG A 410 13.43 -16.45 -18.15
C ARG A 410 11.93 -16.28 -18.36
N VAL A 411 11.29 -15.38 -17.63
CA VAL A 411 9.83 -15.24 -17.61
C VAL A 411 9.46 -13.79 -17.94
N VAL A 412 8.69 -13.64 -19.02
CA VAL A 412 8.44 -12.34 -19.67
C VAL A 412 7.69 -11.36 -18.77
N PHE A 413 6.69 -11.81 -18.03
CA PHE A 413 5.86 -10.94 -17.18
C PHE A 413 6.49 -10.56 -15.82
N ILE A 414 7.68 -11.10 -15.50
CA ILE A 414 8.31 -10.92 -14.17
C ILE A 414 8.62 -9.46 -13.82
N PRO A 415 9.08 -8.57 -14.72
CA PRO A 415 9.35 -7.18 -14.34
C PRO A 415 8.12 -6.47 -13.79
N THR A 416 6.96 -6.55 -14.46
CA THR A 416 5.72 -5.93 -13.99
C THR A 416 5.19 -6.60 -12.73
N PHE A 417 5.24 -7.93 -12.66
CA PHE A 417 4.82 -8.69 -11.49
C PHE A 417 5.68 -8.37 -10.25
N TYR A 418 7.00 -8.23 -10.43
CA TYR A 418 7.94 -7.86 -9.38
C TYR A 418 7.63 -6.49 -8.78
N VAL A 419 7.29 -5.49 -9.62
CA VAL A 419 6.88 -4.18 -9.11
C VAL A 419 5.59 -4.28 -8.30
N GLY A 420 4.61 -5.07 -8.75
CA GLY A 420 3.40 -5.34 -7.96
C GLY A 420 3.72 -5.98 -6.60
N VAL A 421 4.62 -6.98 -6.58
CA VAL A 421 5.10 -7.62 -5.35
C VAL A 421 5.86 -6.62 -4.45
N LEU A 422 6.62 -5.68 -5.02
CA LEU A 422 7.30 -4.65 -4.25
C LEU A 422 6.33 -3.67 -3.58
N PHE A 423 5.21 -3.33 -4.22
CA PHE A 423 4.17 -2.50 -3.59
C PHE A 423 3.42 -3.26 -2.49
N VAL A 424 3.10 -4.54 -2.70
CA VAL A 424 2.57 -5.42 -1.63
C VAL A 424 3.55 -5.44 -0.46
N TYR A 425 4.83 -5.71 -0.73
CA TYR A 425 5.89 -5.69 0.27
C TYR A 425 5.98 -4.33 0.99
N PHE A 426 5.93 -3.21 0.25
CA PHE A 426 5.95 -1.87 0.82
C PHE A 426 4.77 -1.61 1.77
N HIS A 427 3.56 -2.01 1.37
CA HIS A 427 2.40 -1.86 2.23
C HIS A 427 2.51 -2.70 3.51
N PHE A 428 3.04 -3.92 3.43
CA PHE A 428 3.34 -4.71 4.63
C PHE A 428 4.47 -4.13 5.48
N ALA A 429 5.52 -3.64 4.83
CA ALA A 429 6.77 -3.27 5.49
C ALA A 429 6.80 -1.82 5.99
N ILE A 430 5.86 -0.98 5.59
CA ILE A 430 5.77 0.42 6.01
C ILE A 430 4.35 0.77 6.43
N GLY A 431 3.35 0.33 5.67
CA GLY A 431 1.92 0.59 5.92
C GLY A 431 1.32 -0.17 7.12
N GLY A 432 1.91 -1.30 7.50
CA GLY A 432 1.72 -1.99 8.80
C GLY A 432 0.32 -1.91 9.42
N ASP A 433 -0.69 -2.38 8.69
CA ASP A 433 -1.88 -2.94 9.29
C ASP A 433 -1.93 -4.37 8.78
N TYR A 434 -1.23 -5.28 9.46
CA TYR A 434 -1.15 -6.66 8.99
C TYR A 434 -2.54 -7.28 8.86
N ALA A 435 -3.56 -6.82 9.61
CA ALA A 435 -4.93 -7.28 9.49
C ALA A 435 -5.52 -6.93 8.14
N SER A 436 -5.70 -5.64 7.90
CA SER A 436 -6.36 -5.22 6.69
C SER A 436 -5.48 -5.52 5.48
N GLN A 437 -4.16 -5.44 5.59
CA GLN A 437 -3.24 -5.71 4.49
C GLN A 437 -3.15 -7.21 4.18
N PHE A 438 -3.06 -8.10 5.17
CA PHE A 438 -3.11 -9.54 4.90
C PHE A 438 -4.42 -9.94 4.26
N VAL A 439 -5.57 -9.41 4.69
CA VAL A 439 -6.83 -9.77 4.04
C VAL A 439 -6.97 -9.14 2.64
N LYS A 440 -6.55 -7.88 2.44
CA LYS A 440 -6.56 -7.20 1.13
C LYS A 440 -5.62 -7.86 0.11
N ASP A 441 -4.47 -8.33 0.57
CA ASP A 441 -3.45 -8.97 -0.25
C ASP A 441 -3.50 -10.50 -0.19
N PHE A 442 -4.42 -11.13 0.56
CA PHE A 442 -4.47 -12.58 0.72
C PHE A 442 -4.57 -13.29 -0.63
N THR A 443 -5.45 -12.80 -1.51
CA THR A 443 -5.62 -13.31 -2.87
C THR A 443 -4.40 -13.01 -3.73
N SER A 444 -3.76 -11.85 -3.56
CA SER A 444 -2.49 -11.50 -4.18
C SER A 444 -1.38 -12.47 -3.78
N LEU A 445 -1.26 -12.78 -2.48
CA LEU A 445 -0.34 -13.76 -1.91
C LEU A 445 -0.65 -15.18 -2.39
N LEU A 446 -1.91 -15.55 -2.54
CA LEU A 446 -2.33 -16.85 -3.06
C LEU A 446 -1.96 -16.99 -4.55
N ILE A 447 -2.14 -15.94 -5.36
CA ILE A 447 -1.68 -15.91 -6.75
C ILE A 447 -0.15 -15.97 -6.82
N ILE A 448 0.55 -15.19 -5.98
CA ILE A 448 2.02 -15.25 -5.86
C ILE A 448 2.45 -16.66 -5.50
N PHE A 449 1.83 -17.26 -4.49
CA PHE A 449 2.11 -18.62 -4.04
C PHE A 449 1.81 -19.64 -5.13
N LEU A 450 0.69 -19.55 -5.87
CA LEU A 450 0.39 -20.45 -6.98
C LEU A 450 1.43 -20.34 -8.10
N VAL A 451 1.85 -19.12 -8.44
CA VAL A 451 2.90 -18.88 -9.46
C VAL A 451 4.25 -19.42 -8.97
N VAL A 452 4.64 -19.14 -7.72
CA VAL A 452 5.91 -19.57 -7.10
C VAL A 452 5.95 -21.09 -6.84
N ASN A 453 4.84 -21.68 -6.43
CA ASN A 453 4.77 -23.09 -6.11
C ASN A 453 4.66 -23.93 -7.40
N ARG A 454 4.01 -23.41 -8.45
CA ARG A 454 4.13 -24.02 -9.79
C ARG A 454 5.53 -23.86 -10.39
N THR A 455 6.19 -22.71 -10.27
CA THR A 455 7.60 -22.59 -10.71
C THR A 455 8.49 -23.58 -9.96
N ALA A 456 8.29 -23.73 -8.65
CA ALA A 456 9.06 -24.67 -7.84
C ALA A 456 8.79 -26.14 -8.20
N ARG A 457 7.56 -26.51 -8.56
CA ARG A 457 7.22 -27.88 -9.00
C ARG A 457 7.67 -28.19 -10.43
N THR A 458 7.76 -27.19 -11.31
CA THR A 458 8.34 -27.36 -12.64
C THR A 458 9.87 -27.30 -12.65
N MET A 459 10.50 -26.91 -11.53
CA MET A 459 11.90 -27.26 -11.27
C MET A 459 11.97 -28.77 -11.03
N LYS A 460 12.18 -29.55 -12.10
CA LYS A 460 12.79 -30.87 -11.91
C LYS A 460 14.10 -30.65 -11.17
N ARG A 461 14.28 -31.35 -10.04
CA ARG A 461 15.63 -31.66 -9.54
C ARG A 461 16.30 -32.47 -10.65
N CYS A 462 17.19 -31.83 -11.40
CA CYS A 462 18.21 -32.54 -12.16
C CYS A 462 19.28 -32.95 -11.16
#